data_AF-A0A6M3XQM4-F1
#
_entry.id   AF-A0A6M3XQM4-F1
#
_cell.length_a   1.000
_cell.length_b   1.000
_cell.length_c   1.000
_cell.angle_alpha   90.00
_cell.angle_beta   90.00
_cell.angle_gamma   90.00
#
_symmetry.space_group_name_H-M   'P 1'
#
loop_
_entity.id
_entity.type
_entity.pdbx_description
1 polymer ?
#
loop_
_entity_poly.entity_id
_entity_poly.type
_entity_poly.pdbx_seq_one_letter_code
_entity_poly.pdbx_strand_id
1 'polypeptide(L)' 'MYKVHCIDCKKEYEDNEPDDYRCPECLVVHKQRAAEIDKKLSKSPRKKIISDLQAFDMLAKEKGTRGFVNIKDLI' A
#
# COMPACT_ATOMS: atom_id res chain seq x y z
N MET A 1 3.47 -36.80 -2.35
CA MET A 1 2.43 -36.00 -1.68
C MET A 1 2.78 -35.96 -0.20
N TYR A 2 2.87 -34.77 0.36
CA TYR A 2 3.17 -34.50 1.76
C TYR A 2 1.88 -34.08 2.47
N LYS A 3 1.76 -34.44 3.74
CA LYS A 3 0.71 -33.88 4.62
C LYS A 3 1.25 -32.58 5.19
N VAL A 4 0.61 -31.48 4.85
CA VAL A 4 0.97 -30.12 5.27
C VAL A 4 -0.20 -29.46 5.97
N HIS A 5 0.08 -28.44 6.78
CA HIS A 5 -0.94 -27.69 7.50
C HIS A 5 -1.23 -26.39 6.78
N CYS A 6 -2.51 -26.07 6.64
CA CYS A 6 -2.90 -24.77 6.09
C CYS A 6 -2.52 -23.64 7.06
N ILE A 7 -1.81 -22.60 6.59
CA ILE A 7 -1.43 -21.45 7.42
C ILE A 7 -2.65 -20.74 8.04
N ASP A 8 -3.74 -20.58 7.28
CA ASP A 8 -4.93 -19.84 7.74
C ASP A 8 -5.85 -20.66 8.67
N CYS A 9 -6.18 -21.90 8.29
CA CYS A 9 -7.19 -22.71 8.99
C CYS A 9 -6.61 -23.88 9.80
N LYS A 10 -5.30 -24.11 9.73
CA LYS A 10 -4.57 -25.20 10.39
C LYS A 10 -5.05 -26.61 10.05
N LYS A 11 -5.96 -26.78 9.09
CA LYS A 11 -6.39 -28.08 8.57
C LYS A 11 -5.22 -28.75 7.85
N GLU A 12 -5.08 -30.06 8.05
CA GLU A 12 -4.20 -30.90 7.27
C GLU A 12 -4.75 -31.10 5.86
N TYR A 13 -3.89 -31.02 4.85
CA TYR A 13 -4.25 -31.34 3.47
C TYR A 13 -3.05 -31.96 2.75
N GLU A 14 -3.32 -32.65 1.64
CA GLU A 14 -2.27 -33.26 0.83
C GLU A 14 -1.79 -32.26 -0.23
N ASP A 15 -0.49 -32.00 -0.23
CA ASP A 15 0.17 -31.13 -1.19
C ASP A 15 1.37 -31.84 -1.83
N ASN A 16 1.79 -31.36 -2.99
CA ASN A 16 2.97 -31.88 -3.68
C ASN A 16 4.26 -31.25 -3.16
N GLU A 17 4.15 -30.11 -2.46
CA GLU A 17 5.26 -29.38 -1.88
C GLU A 17 5.30 -29.55 -0.34
N PRO A 18 6.48 -29.62 0.28
CA PRO A 18 6.63 -29.81 1.72
C PRO A 18 6.43 -28.53 2.55
N ASP A 19 6.27 -27.37 1.91
CA ASP A 19 6.06 -26.09 2.59
C ASP A 19 4.58 -25.93 2.98
N ASP A 20 4.35 -25.45 4.21
CA ASP A 20 2.99 -25.10 4.66
C ASP A 20 2.44 -23.96 3.79
N TYR A 21 1.40 -24.25 3.02
CA TYR A 21 0.74 -23.26 2.16
C TYR A 21 -0.72 -23.04 2.60
N ARG A 22 -1.50 -22.38 1.74
CA ARG A 22 -2.96 -22.29 1.92
C ARG A 22 -3.62 -23.50 1.27
N CYS A 23 -4.51 -24.17 1.99
CA CYS A 23 -5.35 -25.20 1.40
C CYS A 23 -6.21 -24.62 0.25
N PRO A 24 -6.76 -25.47 -0.64
CA PRO A 24 -7.53 -25.01 -1.79
C PRO A 24 -8.69 -24.06 -1.43
N GLU A 25 -9.37 -24.31 -0.29
CA GLU A 25 -10.45 -23.45 0.22
C GLU A 25 -9.94 -22.05 0.61
N CYS A 26 -8.88 -21.99 1.41
CA CYS A 26 -8.31 -20.73 1.89
C CYS A 26 -7.64 -19.92 0.77
N LEU A 27 -7.10 -20.60 -0.25
CA LEU A 27 -6.49 -19.96 -1.41
C LEU A 27 -7.52 -19.18 -2.25
N VAL A 28 -8.74 -19.70 -2.39
CA VAL A 28 -9.84 -19.00 -3.08
C VAL A 28 -10.21 -17.72 -2.32
N VAL A 29 -10.41 -17.82 -1.01
CA VAL A 29 -10.75 -16.66 -0.16
C VAL A 29 -9.64 -15.61 -0.21
N HIS A 30 -8.38 -16.02 -0.17
CA HIS A 30 -7.25 -15.11 -0.27
C HIS A 30 -7.24 -14.34 -1.60
N LYS A 31 -7.45 -15.05 -2.72
CA LYS A 31 -7.53 -14.43 -4.06
C LYS A 31 -8.69 -13.42 -4.16
N GLN A 32 -9.84 -13.73 -3.57
CA GLN A 32 -10.98 -12.80 -3.52
C GLN A 32 -10.64 -11.53 -2.73
N ARG A 33 -10.04 -11.67 -1.54
CA ARG A 33 -9.59 -10.52 -0.73
C ARG A 33 -8.55 -9.67 -1.46
N ALA A 34 -7.59 -10.30 -2.13
CA ALA A 34 -6.60 -9.58 -2.93
C ALA A 34 -7.28 -8.74 -4.05
N ALA A 35 -8.21 -9.34 -4.78
CA ALA A 35 -8.96 -8.64 -5.83
C ALA A 35 -9.80 -7.48 -5.29
N GLU A 36 -10.36 -7.60 -4.08
CA GLU A 36 -11.07 -6.49 -3.42
C GLU A 36 -10.14 -5.34 -3.03
N ILE A 37 -8.95 -5.65 -2.52
CA ILE A 37 -7.93 -4.65 -2.17
C ILE A 37 -7.47 -3.91 -3.44
N ASP A 38 -7.19 -4.64 -4.52
CA ASP A 38 -6.78 -4.03 -5.80
C ASP A 38 -7.89 -3.13 -6.38
N LYS A 39 -9.15 -3.54 -6.26
CA LYS A 39 -10.30 -2.70 -6.62
C LYS A 39 -10.40 -1.44 -5.76
N LYS A 40 -10.06 -1.49 -4.48
CA LYS A 40 -10.04 -0.30 -3.59
C LYS A 40 -8.87 0.62 -3.94
N LEU A 41 -7.69 0.06 -4.19
CA LEU A 41 -6.49 0.81 -4.56
C LEU A 41 -6.63 1.50 -5.93
N SER A 42 -7.32 0.88 -6.89
CA SER A 42 -7.57 1.50 -8.20
C SER A 42 -8.55 2.69 -8.14
N LYS A 43 -9.47 2.70 -7.17
CA LYS A 43 -10.46 3.78 -6.98
C LYS A 43 -9.96 4.92 -6.10
N SER A 44 -8.94 4.68 -5.26
CA SER A 44 -8.41 5.72 -4.37
C SER A 44 -7.62 6.74 -5.20
N PRO A 45 -7.82 8.06 -4.98
CA PRO A 45 -6.94 9.06 -5.57
C PRO A 45 -5.51 8.77 -5.11
N ARG A 46 -4.58 8.61 -6.06
CA ARG A 46 -3.17 8.48 -5.75
C ARG A 46 -2.72 9.79 -5.10
N LYS A 47 -2.43 9.76 -3.79
CA LYS A 47 -1.75 10.89 -3.14
C LYS A 47 -0.41 11.05 -3.83
N LYS A 48 -0.23 12.15 -4.58
CA LYS A 48 1.08 12.51 -5.10
C LYS A 48 1.95 12.84 -3.89
N ILE A 49 3.01 12.07 -3.69
CA ILE A 49 4.04 12.41 -2.71
C ILE A 49 4.84 13.53 -3.35
N ILE A 50 4.58 14.76 -2.91
CA ILE A 50 5.33 15.95 -3.29
C ILE A 50 6.49 16.04 -2.31
N SER A 51 7.72 16.20 -2.79
CA SER A 51 8.86 16.44 -1.89
C SER A 51 8.75 17.84 -1.27
N ASP A 52 9.32 18.02 -0.07
CA ASP A 52 9.28 19.32 0.61
C ASP A 52 9.85 20.44 -0.27
N LEU A 53 10.92 20.18 -1.02
CA LEU A 53 11.50 21.10 -2.02
C LEU A 53 10.49 21.52 -3.10
N GLN A 54 9.72 20.57 -3.65
CA GLN A 54 8.69 20.88 -4.65
C GLN A 54 7.54 21.69 -4.04
N ALA A 55 7.18 21.44 -2.78
CA ALA A 55 6.18 22.22 -2.08
C ALA A 55 6.65 23.67 -1.88
N PHE A 56 7.92 23.88 -1.51
CA PHE A 56 8.53 25.21 -1.42
C PHE A 56 8.53 25.94 -2.76
N ASP A 57 8.93 25.28 -3.85
CA ASP A 57 8.94 25.89 -5.19
C ASP A 57 7.54 26.28 -5.68
N MET A 58 6.52 25.49 -5.35
CA MET A 58 5.12 25.81 -5.68
C MET A 58 4.62 27.02 -4.88
N LEU A 59 4.91 27.07 -3.58
CA LEU A 59 4.57 28.22 -2.74
C LEU A 59 5.26 29.51 -3.18
N ALA A 60 6.53 29.43 -3.61
CA ALA A 60 7.28 30.56 -4.15
C ALA A 60 6.70 31.09 -5.47
N LYS A 61 6.15 30.20 -6.32
CA LYS A 61 5.45 30.59 -7.55
C LYS A 61 4.11 31.24 -7.27
N GLU A 62 3.35 30.76 -6.28
CA GLU A 62 2.04 31.29 -5.94
C GLU A 62 2.11 32.65 -5.22
N LYS A 63 3.08 32.85 -4.34
CA LYS A 63 3.21 34.09 -3.55
C LYS A 63 4.13 35.14 -4.18
N GLY A 64 4.73 34.85 -5.34
CA GLY A 64 5.58 35.78 -6.08
C GLY A 64 6.88 36.15 -5.36
N THR A 65 7.18 35.56 -4.20
CA THR A 65 8.36 35.86 -3.40
C THR A 65 9.45 34.82 -3.64
N ARG A 66 10.30 35.08 -4.65
CA ARG A 66 11.64 34.48 -4.67
C ARG A 66 12.51 35.26 -3.69
N GLY A 67 12.74 34.66 -2.54
CA GLY A 67 13.73 35.15 -1.58
C GLY A 67 13.10 35.78 -0.35
N PHE A 68 13.55 35.26 0.80
CA PHE A 68 13.35 35.76 2.16
C PHE A 68 11.88 35.85 2.63
N VAL A 69 11.55 34.97 3.57
CA VAL A 69 10.51 35.25 4.56
C VAL A 69 10.89 36.58 5.22
N ASN A 70 10.12 37.63 5.00
CA ASN A 70 10.29 38.86 5.75
C ASN A 70 10.00 38.53 7.22
N ILE A 71 11.03 38.65 8.07
CA ILE A 71 10.96 38.41 9.52
C ILE A 71 9.86 39.28 10.19
N LYS A 72 9.37 40.32 9.50
CA LYS A 72 8.28 41.19 9.97
C LYS A 72 6.90 40.54 10.03
N ASP A 73 6.67 39.41 9.35
CA ASP A 73 5.39 38.69 9.40
C ASP A 73 5.34 37.61 10.50
N LEU A 74 6.38 37.55 11.34
CA LEU A 74 6.54 36.60 12.45
C LEU A 74 6.41 37.24 13.85
N ILE A 75 5.99 38.50 13.93
CA ILE A 75 5.70 39.20 15.20
C ILE A 75 4.21 39.53 15.26
#